data_AF-A0A7K1U530-F1
#
_entry.id   AF-A0A7K1U530-F1
#
_cell.length_a   1.000
_cell.length_b   1.000
_cell.length_c   1.000
_cell.angle_alpha   90.00
_cell.angle_beta   90.00
_cell.angle_gamma   90.00
#
_symmetry.space_group_name_H-M   'P 1'
#
loop_
_entity.id
_entity.type
_entity.pdbx_description
1 polymer ?
#
loop_
_entity_poly.entity_id
_entity_poly.type
_entity_poly.pdbx_seq_one_letter_code
_entity_poly.pdbx_strand_id
1 'polypeptide(L)'
;MSDSVKGTVKRRIESIDLLRGIIIIIMALDHTRDYFHAYSYINDPTDLQHTTAPIFLTRWITHFCAPIFMLLAGTSACLYGLKNGKKALSGFLLTRGLWLVIVEALFVTLAWTFNPHYPVFILQVIWAFGISMMTLSLLIHLPRPVQLFIGIVLIAGHNALDSVHITGNNALTFLWSVLHQPNFAGFNVGFSTIIVGYPVLPYIGIITLGYCLGSLYTQGIAPEIRKRSLRNIGIGAILLFIVLRWTNIYGDAAHWSAQKDFLFTVFSFINTTKYPPSFLYILMTLGPALLFLAYAEQPLNKLTSKAIVFGRVPMFFYLVHIPLTHGMAIIATMLTGFGAGNMVNLTTWVTSNPQLRGYGFSLPVVYILWVVIIVGLYPLCLRFSQYKQANQANKKWLSYF
;
A
#
# COMPACT_ATOMS: atom_id res chain seq x y z
N MET A 1 -34.11 11.92 40.81
CA MET A 1 -34.33 11.89 39.35
C MET A 1 -32.97 11.90 38.68
N SER A 2 -32.48 10.71 38.39
CA SER A 2 -31.36 10.49 37.48
C SER A 2 -31.82 10.73 36.03
N ASP A 3 -30.83 10.89 35.15
CA ASP A 3 -30.83 10.55 33.73
C ASP A 3 -30.62 11.73 32.76
N SER A 4 -29.38 11.80 32.29
CA SER A 4 -29.01 11.66 30.88
C SER A 4 -27.81 12.55 30.52
N VAL A 5 -26.64 12.20 31.05
CA VAL A 5 -25.38 12.56 30.40
C VAL A 5 -25.36 11.80 29.08
N LYS A 6 -25.81 12.48 28.02
CA LYS A 6 -25.73 12.04 26.62
C LYS A 6 -24.32 11.49 26.39
N GLY A 7 -24.24 10.18 26.15
CA GLY A 7 -23.00 9.51 25.80
C GLY A 7 -22.30 10.26 24.68
N THR A 8 -21.08 10.71 24.94
CA THR A 8 -20.20 11.28 23.94
C THR A 8 -19.97 10.21 22.88
N VAL A 9 -20.68 10.32 21.75
CA VAL A 9 -20.43 9.50 20.57
C VAL A 9 -18.97 9.73 20.20
N LYS A 10 -18.14 8.72 20.45
CA LYS A 10 -16.70 8.73 20.16
C LYS A 10 -16.55 8.98 18.66
N ARG A 11 -16.28 10.23 18.27
CA ARG A 11 -16.23 10.66 16.86
C ARG A 11 -15.05 9.94 16.20
N ARG A 12 -15.35 9.11 15.19
CA ARG A 12 -14.35 8.45 14.35
C ARG A 12 -13.49 9.53 13.68
N ILE A 13 -12.19 9.30 13.60
CA ILE A 13 -11.25 10.29 13.04
C ILE A 13 -11.36 10.26 11.52
N GLU A 14 -12.12 11.21 10.98
CA GLU A 14 -12.49 11.25 9.55
C GLU A 14 -11.28 11.47 8.64
N SER A 15 -10.25 12.21 9.09
CA SER A 15 -9.03 12.48 8.30
C SER A 15 -8.27 11.20 7.93
N ILE A 16 -8.22 10.22 8.83
CA ILE A 16 -7.58 8.91 8.60
C ILE A 16 -8.32 8.12 7.53
N ASP A 17 -9.65 8.03 7.64
CA ASP A 17 -10.46 7.31 6.64
C ASP A 17 -10.47 8.06 5.30
N LEU A 18 -10.46 9.40 5.31
CA LEU A 18 -10.40 10.21 4.09
C LEU A 18 -9.09 9.95 3.33
N LEU A 19 -7.95 9.97 4.02
CA LEU A 19 -6.66 9.68 3.38
C LEU A 19 -6.63 8.25 2.82
N ARG A 20 -7.12 7.25 3.57
CA ARG A 20 -7.27 5.88 3.05
C ARG A 20 -8.14 5.82 1.80
N GLY A 21 -9.26 6.55 1.80
CA GLY A 21 -10.20 6.57 0.69
C GLY A 21 -9.59 7.17 -0.58
N ILE A 22 -8.90 8.31 -0.46
CA ILE A 22 -8.19 8.94 -1.58
C ILE A 22 -7.12 7.99 -2.13
N ILE A 23 -6.31 7.43 -1.24
CA ILE A 23 -5.20 6.58 -1.63
C ILE A 23 -5.67 5.26 -2.25
N ILE A 24 -6.79 4.68 -1.80
CA ILE A 24 -7.31 3.46 -2.43
C ILE A 24 -7.86 3.70 -3.83
N ILE A 25 -8.48 4.87 -4.04
CA ILE A 25 -8.95 5.29 -5.36
C ILE A 25 -7.75 5.45 -6.31
N ILE A 26 -6.67 6.08 -5.85
CA ILE A 26 -5.42 6.23 -6.62
C ILE A 26 -4.75 4.88 -6.86
N MET A 27 -4.70 3.99 -5.87
CA MET A 27 -4.12 2.65 -6.01
C MET A 27 -4.80 1.83 -7.11
N ALA A 28 -6.13 1.92 -7.24
CA ALA A 28 -6.86 1.25 -8.30
C ALA A 28 -6.46 1.73 -9.71
N LEU A 29 -5.92 2.95 -9.86
CA LEU A 29 -5.39 3.43 -11.13
C LEU A 29 -4.14 2.64 -11.55
N ASP A 30 -3.27 2.27 -10.60
CA ASP A 30 -2.08 1.45 -10.88
C ASP A 30 -2.49 0.10 -11.47
N HIS A 31 -3.46 -0.55 -10.84
CA HIS A 31 -3.92 -1.88 -11.26
C HIS A 31 -4.72 -1.82 -12.56
N THR A 32 -5.51 -0.76 -12.76
CA THR A 32 -6.18 -0.54 -14.05
C THR A 32 -5.11 -0.33 -15.15
N ARG A 33 -4.06 0.45 -14.89
CA ARG A 33 -2.98 0.62 -15.87
C ARG A 33 -2.31 -0.72 -16.19
N ASP A 34 -1.98 -1.54 -15.19
CA ASP A 34 -1.30 -2.82 -15.42
C ASP A 34 -2.10 -3.79 -16.31
N TYR A 35 -3.43 -3.73 -16.28
CA TYR A 35 -4.30 -4.57 -17.12
C TYR A 35 -4.70 -3.97 -18.47
N PHE A 36 -4.62 -2.65 -18.65
CA PHE A 36 -5.21 -1.98 -19.81
C PHE A 36 -4.25 -1.10 -20.59
N HIS A 37 -3.09 -0.71 -20.04
CA HIS A 37 -2.22 0.26 -20.71
C HIS A 37 -1.22 -0.42 -21.65
N ALA A 38 -1.28 -0.11 -22.95
CA ALA A 38 -0.45 -0.77 -23.96
C ALA A 38 1.06 -0.66 -23.67
N TYR A 39 1.51 0.52 -23.25
CA TYR A 39 2.93 0.77 -22.96
C TYR A 39 3.46 -0.10 -21.81
N SER A 40 2.60 -0.46 -20.85
CA SER A 40 3.00 -1.25 -19.67
C SER A 40 3.41 -2.68 -20.01
N TYR A 41 3.00 -3.22 -21.16
CA TYR A 41 3.42 -4.53 -21.68
C TYR A 41 4.76 -4.51 -22.44
N ILE A 42 5.34 -3.32 -22.62
CA ILE A 42 6.56 -3.12 -23.43
C ILE A 42 7.69 -2.58 -22.56
N ASN A 43 7.40 -1.54 -21.76
CA ASN A 43 8.41 -0.80 -21.01
C ASN A 43 7.95 -0.54 -19.57
N ASP A 44 8.91 -0.32 -18.67
CA ASP A 44 8.63 0.20 -17.34
C ASP A 44 8.08 1.64 -17.44
N PRO A 45 6.92 1.96 -16.83
CA PRO A 45 6.37 3.32 -16.80
C PRO A 45 7.29 4.40 -16.22
N THR A 46 8.30 4.01 -15.44
CA THR A 46 9.27 4.92 -14.79
C THR A 46 10.65 4.93 -15.47
N ASP A 47 10.83 4.20 -16.57
CA ASP A 47 12.04 4.28 -17.37
C ASP A 47 12.12 5.64 -18.09
N LEU A 48 13.04 6.50 -17.65
CA LEU A 48 13.21 7.86 -18.15
C LEU A 48 13.65 7.93 -19.61
N GLN A 49 14.20 6.84 -20.17
CA GLN A 49 14.61 6.79 -21.57
C GLN A 49 13.39 6.67 -22.51
N HIS A 50 12.35 5.97 -22.06
CA HIS A 50 11.20 5.62 -22.90
C HIS A 50 9.88 6.26 -22.45
N THR A 51 9.78 6.69 -21.19
CA THR A 51 8.53 7.21 -20.63
C THR A 51 8.20 8.61 -21.12
N THR A 52 6.95 9.00 -20.88
CA THR A 52 6.44 10.36 -21.07
C THR A 52 5.93 10.92 -19.74
N ALA A 53 5.80 12.23 -19.64
CA ALA A 53 5.33 12.88 -18.41
C ALA A 53 4.00 12.28 -17.86
N PRO A 54 2.96 12.06 -18.68
CA PRO A 54 1.71 11.47 -18.20
C PRO A 54 1.88 10.03 -17.69
N ILE A 55 2.70 9.21 -18.36
CA ILE A 55 2.95 7.81 -17.98
C ILE A 55 3.71 7.76 -16.65
N PHE A 56 4.80 8.52 -16.54
CA PHE A 56 5.61 8.62 -15.33
C PHE A 56 4.76 9.09 -14.14
N LEU A 57 4.02 10.19 -14.29
CA LEU A 57 3.21 10.75 -13.20
C LEU A 57 2.07 9.81 -12.77
N THR A 58 1.47 9.07 -13.71
CA THR A 58 0.47 8.04 -13.41
C THR A 58 1.05 6.92 -12.56
N ARG A 59 2.29 6.50 -12.82
CA ARG A 59 2.98 5.51 -12.00
C ARG A 59 3.46 6.07 -10.67
N TRP A 60 4.05 7.25 -10.70
CA TRP A 60 4.66 7.87 -9.53
C TRP A 60 3.64 8.20 -8.44
N ILE A 61 2.45 8.69 -8.81
CA ILE A 61 1.43 9.04 -7.79
C ILE A 61 0.94 7.82 -6.99
N THR A 62 1.04 6.61 -7.55
CA THR A 62 0.63 5.37 -6.87
C THR A 62 1.71 4.86 -5.90
N HIS A 63 2.91 5.46 -5.90
CA HIS A 63 3.97 5.13 -4.94
C HIS A 63 3.55 5.45 -3.49
N PHE A 64 2.71 6.45 -3.31
CA PHE A 64 2.19 6.85 -2.01
C PHE A 64 1.33 5.77 -1.34
N CYS A 65 0.82 4.80 -2.10
CA CYS A 65 -0.24 3.92 -1.63
C CYS A 65 0.19 2.99 -0.49
N ALA A 66 1.19 2.13 -0.73
CA ALA A 66 1.58 1.12 0.25
C ALA A 66 2.15 1.72 1.57
N PRO A 67 3.06 2.72 1.56
CA PRO A 67 3.56 3.34 2.78
C PRO A 67 2.47 4.01 3.61
N ILE A 68 1.57 4.75 2.97
CA ILE A 68 0.49 5.45 3.68
C ILE A 68 -0.46 4.45 4.31
N PHE A 69 -0.88 3.41 3.58
CA PHE A 69 -1.73 2.38 4.17
C PHE A 69 -1.08 1.71 5.37
N MET A 70 0.24 1.45 5.31
CA MET A 70 0.97 0.80 6.39
C MET A 70 1.07 1.71 7.62
N LEU A 71 1.39 2.99 7.41
CA LEU A 71 1.42 3.99 8.48
C LEU A 71 0.05 4.09 9.17
N LEU A 72 -1.02 4.21 8.37
CA LEU A 72 -2.38 4.32 8.89
C LEU A 72 -2.85 3.04 9.57
N ALA A 73 -2.40 1.85 9.13
CA ALA A 73 -2.67 0.58 9.80
C ALA A 73 -2.08 0.59 11.23
N GLY A 74 -0.82 1.02 11.37
CA GLY A 74 -0.19 1.22 12.68
C GLY A 74 -0.96 2.23 13.54
N THR A 75 -1.33 3.38 12.97
CA THR A 75 -2.12 4.40 13.68
C THR A 75 -3.46 3.83 14.18
N SER A 76 -4.15 3.04 13.37
CA SER A 76 -5.39 2.38 13.79
C SER A 76 -5.18 1.28 14.82
N ALA A 77 -4.06 0.55 14.77
CA ALA A 77 -3.69 -0.40 15.81
C ALA A 77 -3.52 0.31 17.17
N CYS A 78 -2.92 1.50 17.20
CA CYS A 78 -2.80 2.30 18.41
C CYS A 78 -4.17 2.67 18.99
N LEU A 79 -5.05 3.21 18.15
CA LEU A 79 -6.42 3.57 18.54
C LEU A 79 -7.22 2.35 19.04
N TYR A 80 -7.04 1.19 18.40
CA TYR A 80 -7.65 -0.05 18.85
C TYR A 80 -7.11 -0.50 20.22
N GLY A 81 -5.80 -0.43 20.43
CA GLY A 81 -5.17 -0.77 21.70
C GLY A 81 -5.57 0.15 22.86
N LEU A 82 -5.74 1.44 22.58
CA LEU A 82 -6.25 2.41 23.56
C LEU A 82 -7.68 2.10 24.01
N LYS A 83 -8.50 1.51 23.14
CA LYS A 83 -9.89 1.14 23.45
C LYS A 83 -10.00 -0.23 24.12
N ASN A 84 -9.22 -1.21 23.69
CA ASN A 84 -9.44 -2.63 24.05
C ASN A 84 -8.31 -3.24 24.91
N GLY A 85 -7.22 -2.50 25.15
CA GLY A 85 -6.05 -2.96 25.89
C GLY A 85 -5.03 -3.71 25.03
N LYS A 86 -3.80 -3.82 25.54
CA LYS A 86 -2.66 -4.41 24.81
C LYS A 86 -2.84 -5.88 24.47
N LYS A 87 -3.37 -6.70 25.40
CA LYS A 87 -3.57 -8.14 25.18
C LYS A 87 -4.55 -8.40 24.03
N ALA A 88 -5.67 -7.67 24.00
CA ALA A 88 -6.65 -7.77 22.92
C ALA A 88 -6.06 -7.27 21.58
N LEU A 89 -5.25 -6.21 21.60
CA LEU A 89 -4.56 -5.72 20.41
C LEU A 89 -3.55 -6.75 19.87
N SER A 90 -2.73 -7.35 20.74
CA SER A 90 -1.73 -8.35 20.33
C SER A 90 -2.39 -9.53 19.61
N GLY A 91 -3.42 -10.12 20.23
CA GLY A 91 -4.17 -11.22 19.63
C GLY A 91 -4.82 -10.80 18.31
N PHE A 92 -5.43 -9.60 18.25
CA PHE A 92 -6.04 -9.09 17.03
C PHE A 92 -5.04 -8.89 15.89
N LEU A 93 -3.87 -8.32 16.17
CA LEU A 93 -2.82 -8.09 15.17
C LEU A 93 -2.27 -9.42 14.64
N LEU A 94 -2.04 -10.40 15.52
CA LEU A 94 -1.54 -11.72 15.14
C LEU A 94 -2.54 -12.46 14.26
N THR A 95 -3.81 -12.56 14.69
CA THR A 95 -4.82 -13.30 13.91
C THR A 95 -5.18 -12.61 12.61
N ARG A 96 -5.26 -11.27 12.61
CA ARG A 96 -5.51 -10.50 11.40
C ARG A 96 -4.33 -10.56 10.45
N GLY A 97 -3.10 -10.50 10.96
CA GLY A 97 -1.90 -10.62 10.14
C GLY A 97 -1.80 -11.98 9.45
N LEU A 98 -2.05 -13.05 10.19
CA LEU A 98 -2.13 -14.42 9.64
C LEU A 98 -3.25 -14.55 8.59
N TRP A 99 -4.41 -13.94 8.85
CA TRP A 99 -5.50 -13.90 7.87
C TRP A 99 -5.09 -13.22 6.56
N LEU A 100 -4.41 -12.06 6.62
CA LEU A 100 -3.96 -11.36 5.42
C LEU A 100 -2.94 -12.17 4.61
N VAL A 101 -2.04 -12.88 5.29
CA VAL A 101 -1.11 -13.82 4.67
C VAL A 101 -1.85 -14.90 3.88
N ILE A 102 -2.86 -15.54 4.49
CA ILE A 102 -3.65 -16.60 3.85
C ILE A 102 -4.45 -16.03 2.66
N VAL A 103 -5.06 -14.86 2.84
CA VAL A 103 -5.82 -14.18 1.79
C VAL A 103 -4.93 -13.82 0.60
N GLU A 104 -3.68 -13.37 0.83
CA GLU A 104 -2.75 -13.09 -0.26
C GLU A 104 -2.43 -14.37 -1.07
N ALA A 105 -2.02 -15.42 -0.35
CA ALA A 105 -1.56 -16.66 -0.97
C ALA A 105 -2.67 -17.36 -1.77
N LEU A 106 -3.91 -17.32 -1.27
CA LEU A 106 -5.03 -18.00 -1.91
C LEU A 106 -5.83 -17.04 -2.80
N PHE A 107 -6.57 -16.11 -2.20
CA PHE A 107 -7.53 -15.31 -2.95
C PHE A 107 -6.87 -14.27 -3.85
N VAL A 108 -5.90 -13.51 -3.35
CA VAL A 108 -5.31 -12.41 -4.12
C VAL A 108 -4.44 -12.94 -5.25
N THR A 109 -3.62 -13.97 -4.99
CA THR A 109 -2.87 -14.67 -6.03
C THR A 109 -3.82 -15.19 -7.12
N LEU A 110 -4.93 -15.85 -6.75
CA LEU A 110 -5.93 -16.29 -7.72
C LEU A 110 -6.56 -15.11 -8.47
N ALA A 111 -6.88 -14.02 -7.79
CA ALA A 111 -7.51 -12.85 -8.42
C ALA A 111 -6.59 -12.16 -9.42
N TRP A 112 -5.28 -12.11 -9.16
CA TRP A 112 -4.29 -11.56 -10.10
C TRP A 112 -3.98 -12.48 -11.27
N THR A 113 -3.99 -13.80 -11.07
CA THR A 113 -3.55 -14.77 -12.09
C THR A 113 -4.69 -15.40 -12.88
N PHE A 114 -5.89 -15.44 -12.30
CA PHE A 114 -7.02 -16.26 -12.74
C PHE A 114 -6.57 -17.70 -13.07
N ASN A 115 -5.67 -18.24 -12.24
CA ASN A 115 -5.12 -19.59 -12.38
C ASN A 115 -5.43 -20.44 -11.13
N PRO A 116 -6.45 -21.31 -11.17
CA PRO A 116 -6.81 -22.15 -10.02
C PRO A 116 -5.80 -23.26 -9.72
N HIS A 117 -4.81 -23.49 -10.59
CA HIS A 117 -3.76 -24.48 -10.37
C HIS A 117 -2.61 -23.97 -9.48
N TYR A 118 -2.59 -22.67 -9.14
CA TYR A 118 -1.54 -22.03 -8.33
C TYR A 118 -0.09 -22.40 -8.73
N PRO A 119 0.30 -22.27 -10.02
CA PRO A 119 1.69 -22.47 -10.43
C PRO A 119 2.61 -21.37 -9.93
N VAL A 120 2.05 -20.25 -9.49
CA VAL A 120 2.80 -19.14 -8.88
C VAL A 120 2.05 -18.60 -7.67
N PHE A 121 2.78 -18.32 -6.61
CA PHE A 121 2.32 -17.55 -5.45
C PHE A 121 3.04 -16.21 -5.45
N ILE A 122 2.28 -15.11 -5.47
CA ILE A 122 2.85 -13.76 -5.53
C ILE A 122 2.68 -13.11 -4.16
N LEU A 123 3.77 -13.05 -3.38
CA LEU A 123 3.77 -12.39 -2.08
C LEU A 123 3.97 -10.88 -2.28
N GLN A 124 2.86 -10.15 -2.29
CA GLN A 124 2.82 -8.71 -2.53
C GLN A 124 2.53 -7.92 -1.25
N VAL A 125 1.88 -6.77 -1.41
CA VAL A 125 1.63 -5.81 -0.35
C VAL A 125 0.76 -6.40 0.77
N ILE A 126 -0.24 -7.24 0.48
CA ILE A 126 -1.13 -7.74 1.53
C ILE A 126 -0.41 -8.74 2.43
N TRP A 127 0.45 -9.58 1.87
CA TRP A 127 1.35 -10.44 2.65
C TRP A 127 2.27 -9.60 3.54
N ALA A 128 2.91 -8.56 2.99
CA ALA A 128 3.79 -7.69 3.77
C ALA A 128 3.05 -6.97 4.91
N PHE A 129 1.79 -6.58 4.71
CA PHE A 129 0.90 -6.11 5.77
C PHE A 129 0.66 -7.17 6.83
N GLY A 130 0.38 -8.41 6.41
CA GLY A 130 0.17 -9.53 7.31
C GLY A 130 1.35 -9.75 8.25
N ILE A 131 2.56 -9.91 7.68
CA ILE A 131 3.80 -10.10 8.46
C ILE A 131 4.09 -8.89 9.35
N SER A 132 3.93 -7.66 8.83
CA SER A 132 4.17 -6.45 9.62
C SER A 132 3.22 -6.33 10.82
N MET A 133 1.95 -6.74 10.67
CA MET A 133 1.00 -6.79 11.79
C MET A 133 1.38 -7.86 12.82
N MET A 134 1.83 -9.03 12.37
CA MET A 134 2.32 -10.10 13.27
C MET A 134 3.57 -9.66 14.04
N THR A 135 4.51 -8.97 13.39
CA THR A 135 5.68 -8.42 14.09
C THR A 135 5.26 -7.32 15.07
N LEU A 136 4.36 -6.43 14.67
CA LEU A 136 3.85 -5.38 15.54
C LEU A 136 3.16 -5.96 16.79
N SER A 137 2.48 -7.10 16.69
CA SER A 137 1.83 -7.75 17.84
C SER A 137 2.80 -8.09 18.97
N LEU A 138 4.09 -8.27 18.65
CA LEU A 138 5.18 -8.45 19.62
C LEU A 138 5.73 -7.09 20.06
N LEU A 139 6.00 -6.18 19.12
CA LEU A 139 6.62 -4.88 19.39
C LEU A 139 5.77 -3.97 20.29
N ILE A 140 4.44 -4.09 20.28
CA ILE A 140 3.56 -3.28 21.15
C ILE A 140 3.80 -3.48 22.66
N HIS A 141 4.46 -4.57 23.04
CA HIS A 141 4.81 -4.87 24.44
C HIS A 141 6.04 -4.11 24.92
N LEU A 142 6.90 -3.66 24.01
CA LEU A 142 8.07 -2.85 24.31
C LEU A 142 7.68 -1.43 24.76
N PRO A 143 8.54 -0.71 25.50
CA PRO A 143 8.32 0.70 25.80
C PRO A 143 8.41 1.54 24.51
N ARG A 144 7.65 2.64 24.46
CA ARG A 144 7.53 3.47 23.26
C ARG A 144 8.86 4.01 22.70
N PRO A 145 9.84 4.44 23.52
CA PRO A 145 11.14 4.87 22.99
C PRO A 145 11.84 3.77 22.18
N VAL A 146 11.72 2.51 22.62
CA VAL A 146 12.29 1.35 21.91
C VAL A 146 11.54 1.09 20.60
N GLN A 147 10.20 1.22 20.59
CA GLN A 147 9.42 1.12 19.35
C GLN A 147 9.82 2.19 18.33
N LEU A 148 9.99 3.44 18.77
CA LEU A 148 10.45 4.54 17.92
C LEU A 148 11.85 4.27 17.38
N PHE A 149 12.79 3.84 18.23
CA PHE A 149 14.14 3.50 17.83
C PHE A 149 14.15 2.37 16.79
N ILE A 150 13.46 1.26 17.06
CA ILE A 150 13.35 0.14 16.11
C ILE A 150 12.73 0.61 14.79
N GLY A 151 11.62 1.35 14.84
CA GLY A 151 10.97 1.85 13.63
C GLY A 151 11.87 2.74 12.77
N ILE A 152 12.64 3.63 13.39
CA ILE A 152 13.60 4.49 12.71
C ILE A 152 14.75 3.66 12.14
N VAL A 153 15.34 2.74 12.91
CA VAL A 153 16.45 1.90 12.45
C VAL A 153 16.04 1.03 11.26
N LEU A 154 14.84 0.45 11.29
CA LEU A 154 14.35 -0.39 10.19
C LEU A 154 14.10 0.40 8.90
N ILE A 155 13.67 1.66 8.99
CA ILE A 155 13.42 2.53 7.83
C ILE A 155 14.70 3.22 7.34
N ALA A 156 15.51 3.75 8.24
CA ALA A 156 16.69 4.53 7.89
C ALA A 156 17.92 3.66 7.71
N GLY A 157 17.99 2.47 8.31
CA GLY A 157 19.17 1.61 8.32
C GLY A 157 19.14 0.46 7.31
N HIS A 158 17.97 0.08 6.78
CA HIS A 158 17.90 -1.10 5.90
C HIS A 158 18.70 -0.93 4.61
N ASN A 159 18.79 0.28 4.04
CA ASN A 159 19.60 0.52 2.84
C ASN A 159 21.10 0.22 3.02
N ALA A 160 21.61 0.20 4.26
CA ALA A 160 22.98 -0.24 4.52
C ALA A 160 23.20 -1.73 4.18
N LEU A 161 22.12 -2.50 4.05
CA LEU A 161 22.13 -3.92 3.68
C LEU A 161 22.08 -4.13 2.15
N ASP A 162 21.96 -3.07 1.34
CA ASP A 162 21.79 -3.17 -0.12
C ASP A 162 22.99 -3.82 -0.83
N SER A 163 24.18 -3.82 -0.21
CA SER A 163 25.36 -4.52 -0.75
C SER A 163 25.33 -6.04 -0.54
N VAL A 164 24.50 -6.53 0.38
CA VAL A 164 24.42 -7.95 0.73
C VAL A 164 23.45 -8.66 -0.22
N HIS A 165 24.02 -9.42 -1.15
CA HIS A 165 23.27 -10.20 -2.12
C HIS A 165 23.38 -11.68 -1.79
N ILE A 166 22.23 -12.34 -1.63
CA ILE A 166 22.16 -13.78 -1.42
C ILE A 166 21.41 -14.37 -2.62
N THR A 167 22.04 -15.33 -3.30
CA THR A 167 21.51 -15.95 -4.53
C THR A 167 21.18 -17.43 -4.31
N GLY A 168 20.40 -18.01 -5.22
CA GLY A 168 20.03 -19.43 -5.20
C GLY A 168 18.61 -19.69 -4.71
N ASN A 169 18.21 -20.96 -4.72
CA ASN A 169 16.86 -21.41 -4.38
C ASN A 169 16.87 -22.20 -3.05
N ASN A 170 17.20 -21.54 -1.94
CA ASN A 170 17.29 -22.16 -0.62
C ASN A 170 16.61 -21.28 0.46
N ALA A 171 16.46 -21.85 1.66
CA ALA A 171 15.74 -21.20 2.77
C ALA A 171 16.39 -19.87 3.22
N LEU A 172 17.72 -19.76 3.16
CA LEU A 172 18.42 -18.53 3.54
C LEU A 172 18.14 -17.41 2.53
N THR A 173 18.20 -17.72 1.23
CA THR A 173 17.86 -16.77 0.16
C THR A 173 16.39 -16.35 0.24
N PHE A 174 15.49 -17.30 0.54
CA PHE A 174 14.08 -17.00 0.76
C PHE A 174 13.88 -16.05 1.94
N LEU A 175 14.51 -16.33 3.09
CA LEU A 175 14.42 -15.47 4.28
C LEU A 175 14.98 -14.07 4.00
N TRP A 176 16.13 -13.99 3.32
CA TRP A 176 16.70 -12.71 2.92
C TRP A 176 15.79 -11.95 1.96
N SER A 177 15.09 -12.66 1.07
CA SER A 177 14.17 -12.04 0.15
C SER A 177 12.91 -11.51 0.82
N VAL A 178 12.39 -12.26 1.80
CA VAL A 178 11.30 -11.82 2.67
C VAL A 178 11.71 -10.57 3.45
N LEU A 179 12.94 -10.49 3.93
CA LEU A 179 13.40 -9.36 4.74
C LEU A 179 13.76 -8.13 3.90
N HIS A 180 14.66 -8.27 2.92
CA HIS A 180 15.33 -7.13 2.28
C HIS A 180 15.36 -7.16 0.74
N GLN A 181 15.71 -8.28 0.11
CA GLN A 181 16.01 -8.31 -1.33
C GLN A 181 14.87 -8.93 -2.17
N PRO A 182 14.09 -8.17 -2.96
CA PRO A 182 12.98 -8.76 -3.73
C PRO A 182 13.48 -9.81 -4.71
N ASN A 183 12.70 -10.88 -4.91
CA ASN A 183 12.98 -11.91 -5.89
C ASN A 183 11.78 -12.07 -6.84
N PHE A 184 11.83 -11.34 -7.94
CA PHE A 184 10.82 -11.40 -9.01
C PHE A 184 10.98 -12.62 -9.93
N ALA A 185 12.15 -13.27 -9.95
CA ALA A 185 12.36 -14.54 -10.65
C ALA A 185 11.71 -15.71 -9.89
N GLY A 186 11.55 -15.57 -8.58
CA GLY A 186 10.86 -16.49 -7.71
C GLY A 186 11.70 -17.66 -7.21
N PHE A 187 11.10 -18.43 -6.30
CA PHE A 187 11.66 -19.62 -5.67
C PHE A 187 10.88 -20.85 -6.12
N ASN A 188 11.56 -21.83 -6.71
CA ASN A 188 10.88 -23.03 -7.19
C ASN A 188 10.65 -24.00 -6.04
N VAL A 189 9.39 -24.36 -5.82
CA VAL A 189 8.93 -25.28 -4.78
C VAL A 189 7.98 -26.30 -5.42
N GLY A 190 8.54 -27.45 -5.82
CA GLY A 190 7.79 -28.46 -6.57
C GLY A 190 7.30 -27.93 -7.91
N PHE A 191 5.99 -27.95 -8.14
CA PHE A 191 5.36 -27.43 -9.36
C PHE A 191 5.00 -25.94 -9.29
N SER A 192 5.18 -25.30 -8.14
CA SER A 192 4.85 -23.89 -7.92
C SER A 192 6.11 -23.04 -7.75
N THR A 193 6.01 -21.76 -8.11
CA THR A 193 7.04 -20.75 -7.87
C THR A 193 6.53 -19.71 -6.86
N ILE A 194 7.33 -19.34 -5.88
CA ILE A 194 6.99 -18.26 -4.92
C ILE A 194 7.76 -17.01 -5.29
N ILE A 195 7.06 -15.95 -5.68
CA ILE A 195 7.62 -14.63 -5.97
C ILE A 195 7.51 -13.76 -4.72
N VAL A 196 8.62 -13.12 -4.33
CA VAL A 196 8.65 -12.20 -3.19
C VAL A 196 8.86 -10.78 -3.71
N GLY A 197 7.77 -10.03 -3.86
CA GLY A 197 7.82 -8.67 -4.41
C GLY A 197 7.93 -7.58 -3.35
N TYR A 198 7.50 -7.84 -2.11
CA TYR A 198 7.45 -6.85 -1.03
C TYR A 198 8.26 -7.32 0.20
N PRO A 199 9.58 -7.05 0.23
CA PRO A 199 10.38 -7.31 1.42
C PRO A 199 9.88 -6.49 2.62
N VAL A 200 9.76 -7.14 3.78
CA VAL A 200 8.94 -6.65 4.90
C VAL A 200 9.67 -5.72 5.85
N LEU A 201 11.01 -5.68 5.84
CA LEU A 201 11.83 -4.97 6.82
C LEU A 201 11.45 -3.47 6.94
N PRO A 202 11.42 -2.67 5.86
CA PRO A 202 10.98 -1.28 5.96
C PRO A 202 9.51 -1.14 6.36
N TYR A 203 8.63 -2.05 5.93
CA TYR A 203 7.20 -2.01 6.27
C TYR A 203 6.92 -2.27 7.75
N ILE A 204 7.69 -3.15 8.40
CA ILE A 204 7.69 -3.33 9.86
C ILE A 204 8.07 -2.01 10.55
N GLY A 205 9.05 -1.29 10.01
CA GLY A 205 9.39 0.05 10.50
C GLY A 205 8.23 1.04 10.37
N ILE A 206 7.60 1.11 9.19
CA ILE A 206 6.51 2.04 8.89
C ILE A 206 5.28 1.78 9.80
N ILE A 207 4.86 0.52 9.96
CA ILE A 207 3.70 0.19 10.81
C ILE A 207 4.00 0.52 12.28
N THR A 208 5.24 0.34 12.71
CA THR A 208 5.68 0.61 14.09
C THR A 208 5.70 2.11 14.37
N LEU A 209 6.24 2.93 13.46
CA LEU A 209 6.15 4.39 13.57
C LEU A 209 4.71 4.89 13.48
N GLY A 210 3.88 4.27 12.64
CA GLY A 210 2.44 4.54 12.58
C GLY A 210 1.74 4.27 13.91
N TYR A 211 2.11 3.19 14.61
CA TYR A 211 1.60 2.87 15.94
C TYR A 211 2.01 3.92 16.98
N CYS A 212 3.26 4.40 16.95
CA CYS A 212 3.70 5.50 17.81
C CYS A 212 2.96 6.81 17.48
N LEU A 213 2.80 7.13 16.19
CA LEU A 213 2.10 8.32 15.70
C LEU A 213 0.64 8.36 16.18
N GLY A 214 -0.02 7.19 16.26
CA GLY A 214 -1.40 7.09 16.73
C GLY A 214 -1.65 7.63 18.14
N SER A 215 -0.60 7.79 18.95
CA SER A 215 -0.70 8.45 20.25
C SER A 215 -1.08 9.93 20.18
N LEU A 216 -0.80 10.62 19.07
CA LEU A 216 -1.21 12.00 18.85
C LEU A 216 -2.73 12.16 18.74
N TYR A 217 -3.44 11.07 18.47
CA TYR A 217 -4.90 11.02 18.36
C TYR A 217 -5.58 10.55 19.67
N THR A 218 -4.82 10.50 20.78
CA THR A 218 -5.39 10.25 22.12
C THR A 218 -6.21 11.45 22.60
N GLN A 219 -7.20 11.20 23.46
CA GLN A 219 -8.11 12.25 23.97
C GLN A 219 -7.40 13.37 24.74
N GLY A 220 -6.23 13.10 25.33
CA GLY A 220 -5.46 14.09 26.09
C GLY A 220 -4.63 15.06 25.23
N ILE A 221 -4.53 14.84 23.91
CA ILE A 221 -3.74 15.68 23.02
C ILE A 221 -4.66 16.68 22.30
N ALA A 222 -4.42 17.97 22.55
CA ALA A 222 -5.13 19.04 21.89
C ALA A 222 -4.92 18.98 20.36
N PRO A 223 -5.96 19.26 19.54
CA PRO A 223 -5.85 19.26 18.07
C PRO A 223 -4.69 20.10 17.53
N GLU A 224 -4.40 21.26 18.15
CA GLU A 224 -3.31 22.14 17.75
C GLU A 224 -1.92 21.51 17.94
N ILE A 225 -1.73 20.75 19.02
CA ILE A 225 -0.48 20.02 19.27
C ILE A 225 -0.31 18.93 18.22
N ARG A 226 -1.37 18.14 17.98
CA ARG A 226 -1.36 17.10 16.95
C ARG A 226 -1.04 17.68 15.57
N LYS A 227 -1.73 18.75 15.17
CA LYS A 227 -1.50 19.45 13.90
C LYS A 227 -0.05 19.94 13.78
N ARG A 228 0.48 20.58 14.83
CA ARG A 228 1.86 21.07 14.86
C ARG A 228 2.86 19.91 14.72
N SER A 229 2.66 18.81 15.45
CA SER A 229 3.52 17.63 15.37
C SER A 229 3.49 17.00 13.97
N LEU A 230 2.30 16.73 13.42
CA LEU A 230 2.14 16.16 12.09
C LEU A 230 2.79 17.04 11.01
N ARG A 231 2.55 18.36 11.08
CA ARG A 231 3.15 19.33 10.17
C ARG A 231 4.68 19.33 10.27
N ASN A 232 5.23 19.43 11.47
CA ASN A 232 6.68 19.53 11.67
C ASN A 232 7.39 18.24 11.25
N ILE A 233 6.84 17.06 11.56
CA ILE A 233 7.38 15.77 11.12
C ILE A 233 7.27 15.65 9.59
N GLY A 234 6.14 16.03 9.01
CA GLY A 234 5.94 16.01 7.56
C GLY A 234 6.91 16.91 6.79
N ILE A 235 7.08 18.15 7.24
CA ILE A 235 8.08 19.09 6.68
C ILE A 235 9.49 18.55 6.88
N GLY A 236 9.82 18.05 8.08
CA GLY A 236 11.12 17.46 8.37
C GLY A 236 11.45 16.28 7.44
N ALA A 237 10.49 15.39 7.18
CA ALA A 237 10.65 14.28 6.25
C ALA A 237 10.90 14.75 4.81
N ILE A 238 10.16 15.76 4.32
CA ILE A 238 10.35 16.32 2.97
C ILE A 238 11.71 16.99 2.85
N LEU A 239 12.11 17.81 3.83
CA LEU A 239 13.41 18.46 3.82
C LEU A 239 14.55 17.44 3.88
N LEU A 240 14.42 16.42 4.73
CA LEU A 240 15.40 15.34 4.82
C LEU A 240 15.50 14.56 3.50
N PHE A 241 14.37 14.28 2.84
CA PHE A 241 14.35 13.70 1.50
C PHE A 241 15.14 14.57 0.51
N ILE A 242 14.85 15.87 0.45
CA ILE A 242 15.52 16.79 -0.50
C ILE A 242 17.03 16.82 -0.24
N VAL A 243 17.45 16.98 1.03
CA VAL A 243 18.87 17.08 1.40
C VAL A 243 19.62 15.79 1.07
N LEU A 244 19.09 14.62 1.46
CA LEU A 244 19.74 13.34 1.19
C LEU A 244 19.69 12.98 -0.30
N ARG A 245 18.57 13.26 -0.97
CA ARG A 245 18.45 13.01 -2.41
C ARG A 245 19.45 13.85 -3.17
N TRP A 246 19.62 15.12 -2.81
CA TRP A 246 20.58 16.03 -3.47
C TRP A 246 22.02 15.50 -3.45
N THR A 247 22.46 14.88 -2.35
CA THR A 247 23.84 14.36 -2.25
C THR A 247 24.06 13.05 -3.00
N ASN A 248 22.99 12.28 -3.29
CA ASN A 248 23.09 10.95 -3.91
C ASN A 248 23.91 9.91 -3.10
N ILE A 249 24.23 10.16 -1.82
CA ILE A 249 25.13 9.28 -1.05
C ILE A 249 24.40 8.11 -0.39
N TYR A 250 23.19 8.35 0.16
CA TYR A 250 22.52 7.37 1.00
C TYR A 250 20.99 7.42 0.90
N GLY A 251 20.37 6.27 1.16
CA GLY A 251 18.93 6.13 1.37
C GLY A 251 18.15 5.70 0.13
N ASP A 252 18.81 5.46 -1.00
CA ASP A 252 18.21 4.93 -2.21
C ASP A 252 19.29 4.35 -3.13
N ALA A 253 19.05 3.17 -3.69
CA ALA A 253 19.99 2.53 -4.62
C ALA A 253 19.96 3.14 -6.03
N ALA A 254 18.88 3.83 -6.41
CA ALA A 254 18.74 4.47 -7.72
C ALA A 254 19.17 5.94 -7.63
N HIS A 255 20.44 6.21 -7.93
CA HIS A 255 20.95 7.58 -7.98
C HIS A 255 20.22 8.44 -9.03
N TRP A 256 19.89 9.68 -8.67
CA TRP A 256 19.36 10.62 -9.67
C TRP A 256 20.50 11.17 -10.53
N SER A 257 20.18 11.55 -11.76
CA SER A 257 21.13 12.16 -12.68
C SER A 257 20.43 13.15 -13.61
N ALA A 258 21.19 14.09 -14.16
CA ALA A 258 20.69 15.00 -15.19
C ALA A 258 20.16 14.20 -16.39
N GLN A 259 18.97 14.56 -16.85
CA GLN A 259 18.30 13.92 -17.98
C GLN A 259 18.25 14.86 -19.19
N LYS A 260 17.57 14.43 -20.25
CA LYS A 260 17.39 15.17 -21.51
C LYS A 260 16.87 16.60 -21.35
N ASP A 261 16.12 16.89 -20.30
CA ASP A 261 15.61 18.22 -19.97
C ASP A 261 15.38 18.39 -18.46
N PHE A 262 15.02 19.59 -18.04
CA PHE A 262 14.75 19.91 -16.63
C PHE A 262 13.63 19.07 -16.03
N LEU A 263 12.53 18.84 -16.77
CA LEU A 263 11.39 18.09 -16.27
C LEU A 263 11.76 16.63 -16.01
N PHE A 264 12.47 15.98 -16.93
CA PHE A 264 12.95 14.62 -16.74
C PHE A 264 14.05 14.54 -15.67
N THR A 265 14.84 15.60 -15.48
CA THR A 265 15.78 15.68 -14.35
C THR A 265 15.03 15.71 -13.01
N VAL A 266 13.92 16.44 -12.92
CA VAL A 266 13.01 16.40 -11.77
C VAL A 266 12.41 14.99 -11.60
N PHE A 267 12.01 14.32 -12.69
CA PHE A 267 11.56 12.92 -12.61
C PHE A 267 12.63 11.99 -12.08
N SER A 268 13.88 12.10 -12.54
CA SER A 268 15.01 11.37 -11.98
C SER A 268 15.20 11.65 -10.49
N PHE A 269 15.05 12.91 -10.07
CA PHE A 269 15.14 13.31 -8.68
C PHE A 269 14.07 12.65 -7.79
N ILE A 270 12.84 12.49 -8.27
CA ILE A 270 11.73 11.88 -7.50
C ILE A 270 11.51 10.38 -7.79
N ASN A 271 12.30 9.79 -8.70
CA ASN A 271 12.22 8.37 -9.02
C ASN A 271 13.09 7.54 -8.07
N THR A 272 12.52 7.17 -6.94
CA THR A 272 13.17 6.37 -5.88
C THR A 272 12.76 4.90 -5.93
N THR A 273 13.60 4.01 -5.41
CA THR A 273 13.38 2.55 -5.38
C THR A 273 12.20 2.15 -4.51
N LYS A 274 11.26 1.41 -5.12
CA LYS A 274 10.02 0.93 -4.48
C LYS A 274 10.17 -0.43 -3.78
N TYR A 275 11.09 -1.29 -4.22
CA TYR A 275 11.23 -2.67 -3.75
C TYR A 275 12.69 -3.00 -3.40
N PRO A 276 13.04 -3.18 -2.10
CA PRO A 276 12.25 -2.73 -0.96
C PRO A 276 12.05 -1.20 -1.01
N PRO A 277 11.00 -0.63 -0.39
CA PRO A 277 10.84 0.83 -0.39
C PRO A 277 12.03 1.44 0.34
N SER A 278 12.82 2.22 -0.38
CA SER A 278 14.02 2.85 0.17
C SER A 278 13.69 3.88 1.24
N PHE A 279 14.69 4.29 2.02
CA PHE A 279 14.52 5.36 2.98
C PHE A 279 13.99 6.65 2.31
N LEU A 280 14.54 7.03 1.15
CA LEU A 280 14.08 8.21 0.41
C LEU A 280 12.67 8.04 -0.14
N TYR A 281 12.31 6.85 -0.62
CA TYR A 281 10.94 6.53 -1.04
C TYR A 281 9.95 6.73 0.12
N ILE A 282 10.32 6.28 1.32
CA ILE A 282 9.50 6.41 2.53
C ILE A 282 9.35 7.88 2.94
N LEU A 283 10.42 8.67 2.93
CA LEU A 283 10.36 10.09 3.25
C LEU A 283 9.52 10.88 2.24
N MET A 284 9.73 10.64 0.94
CA MET A 284 8.98 11.26 -0.16
C MET A 284 7.48 10.99 -0.07
N THR A 285 7.09 9.78 0.36
CA THR A 285 5.69 9.37 0.41
C THR A 285 5.00 9.73 1.73
N LEU A 286 5.66 9.53 2.87
CA LEU A 286 5.06 9.78 4.19
C LEU A 286 5.07 11.26 4.59
N GLY A 287 6.05 12.05 4.13
CA GLY A 287 6.11 13.50 4.42
C GLY A 287 4.83 14.24 4.01
N PRO A 288 4.43 14.18 2.72
CA PRO A 288 3.17 14.78 2.25
C PRO A 288 1.92 14.17 2.90
N ALA A 289 1.93 12.87 3.24
CA ALA A 289 0.82 12.23 3.93
C ALA A 289 0.59 12.79 5.34
N LEU A 290 1.67 13.06 6.08
CA LEU A 290 1.60 13.68 7.41
C LEU A 290 1.13 15.13 7.32
N LEU A 291 1.57 15.87 6.31
CA LEU A 291 1.04 17.21 6.03
C LEU A 291 -0.46 17.15 5.73
N PHE A 292 -0.90 16.22 4.88
CA PHE A 292 -2.33 16.03 4.61
C PHE A 292 -3.11 15.80 5.91
N LEU A 293 -2.66 14.87 6.76
CA LEU A 293 -3.31 14.60 8.04
C LEU A 293 -3.36 15.82 8.97
N ALA A 294 -2.33 16.68 8.94
CA ALA A 294 -2.30 17.91 9.74
C ALA A 294 -3.40 18.92 9.35
N TYR A 295 -3.82 18.91 8.08
CA TYR A 295 -4.78 19.89 7.54
C TYR A 295 -6.15 19.30 7.18
N ALA A 296 -6.30 17.97 7.14
CA ALA A 296 -7.51 17.27 6.73
C ALA A 296 -8.57 17.09 7.83
N GLU A 297 -8.42 17.71 9.01
CA GLU A 297 -9.41 17.64 10.11
C GLU A 297 -10.61 18.61 9.95
N GLN A 298 -10.80 19.16 8.75
CA GLN A 298 -11.92 20.03 8.42
C GLN A 298 -13.22 19.24 8.17
N PRO A 299 -14.41 19.86 8.31
CA PRO A 299 -15.67 19.23 7.96
C PRO A 299 -15.68 18.65 6.54
N LEU A 300 -16.25 17.46 6.36
CA LEU A 300 -16.35 16.82 5.05
C LEU A 300 -17.27 17.61 4.12
N ASN A 301 -16.88 17.76 2.86
CA ASN A 301 -17.71 18.27 1.78
C ASN A 301 -18.35 17.09 1.01
N LYS A 302 -19.15 17.38 -0.03
CA LYS A 302 -19.84 16.35 -0.82
C LYS A 302 -18.88 15.34 -1.47
N LEU A 303 -17.70 15.77 -1.91
CA LEU A 303 -16.72 14.91 -2.57
C LEU A 303 -15.93 14.07 -1.57
N THR A 304 -15.41 14.69 -0.50
CA THR A 304 -14.67 13.97 0.54
C THR A 304 -15.56 12.99 1.31
N SER A 305 -16.85 13.29 1.43
CA SER A 305 -17.86 12.35 1.97
C SER A 305 -18.08 11.12 1.10
N LYS A 306 -17.83 11.18 -0.22
CA LYS A 306 -17.84 10.00 -1.08
C LYS A 306 -16.53 9.22 -0.96
N ALA A 307 -15.39 9.92 -0.99
CA ALA A 307 -14.08 9.28 -0.87
C ALA A 307 -13.91 8.49 0.43
N ILE A 308 -14.42 9.01 1.55
CA ILE A 308 -14.33 8.33 2.86
C ILE A 308 -15.06 6.98 2.89
N VAL A 309 -16.05 6.73 2.01
CA VAL A 309 -16.75 5.44 1.93
C VAL A 309 -15.76 4.33 1.62
N PHE A 310 -14.89 4.53 0.63
CA PHE A 310 -13.85 3.57 0.29
C PHE A 310 -12.85 3.37 1.44
N GLY A 311 -12.46 4.46 2.10
CA GLY A 311 -11.52 4.42 3.22
C GLY A 311 -12.04 3.74 4.48
N ARG A 312 -13.36 3.60 4.63
CA ARG A 312 -14.00 2.85 5.74
C ARG A 312 -13.95 1.33 5.54
N VAL A 313 -13.86 0.87 4.29
CA VAL A 313 -13.87 -0.55 3.89
C VAL A 313 -12.78 -0.87 2.85
N PRO A 314 -11.52 -0.49 3.10
CA PRO A 314 -10.47 -0.57 2.08
C PRO A 314 -10.14 -2.00 1.68
N MET A 315 -10.18 -2.96 2.61
CA MET A 315 -9.88 -4.36 2.29
C MET A 315 -11.00 -4.98 1.45
N PHE A 316 -12.26 -4.69 1.75
CA PHE A 316 -13.38 -5.08 0.89
C PHE A 316 -13.23 -4.53 -0.53
N PHE A 317 -12.93 -3.23 -0.68
CA PHE A 317 -12.68 -2.66 -2.00
C PHE A 317 -11.52 -3.37 -2.70
N TYR A 318 -10.41 -3.62 -2.00
CA TYR A 318 -9.25 -4.30 -2.56
C TYR A 318 -9.62 -5.70 -3.10
N LEU A 319 -10.32 -6.51 -2.32
CA LEU A 319 -10.69 -7.87 -2.70
C LEU A 319 -11.68 -7.94 -3.87
N VAL A 320 -12.52 -6.92 -4.06
CA VAL A 320 -13.51 -6.90 -5.15
C VAL A 320 -12.94 -6.25 -6.41
N HIS A 321 -12.12 -5.20 -6.30
CA HIS A 321 -11.67 -4.46 -7.47
C HIS A 321 -10.69 -5.24 -8.35
N ILE A 322 -9.80 -6.07 -7.78
CA ILE A 322 -8.85 -6.88 -8.58
C ILE A 322 -9.61 -7.83 -9.52
N PRO A 323 -10.47 -8.76 -9.04
CA PRO A 323 -11.16 -9.69 -9.93
C PRO A 323 -12.11 -8.97 -10.89
N LEU A 324 -12.72 -7.84 -10.51
CA LEU A 324 -13.51 -7.02 -11.43
C LEU A 324 -12.65 -6.45 -12.56
N THR A 325 -11.51 -5.84 -12.22
CA THR A 325 -10.57 -5.24 -13.18
C THR A 325 -10.02 -6.29 -14.13
N HIS A 326 -9.61 -7.44 -13.59
CA HIS A 326 -9.10 -8.57 -14.38
C HIS A 326 -10.19 -9.17 -15.28
N GLY A 327 -11.42 -9.35 -14.79
CA GLY A 327 -12.55 -9.80 -15.60
C GLY A 327 -12.87 -8.85 -16.76
N MET A 328 -12.82 -7.54 -16.52
CA MET A 328 -12.94 -6.54 -17.58
C MET A 328 -11.76 -6.60 -18.57
N ALA A 329 -10.55 -6.92 -18.11
CA ALA A 329 -9.37 -7.08 -18.96
C ALA A 329 -9.48 -8.29 -19.91
N ILE A 330 -10.11 -9.38 -19.48
CA ILE A 330 -10.39 -10.54 -20.35
C ILE A 330 -11.30 -10.13 -21.50
N ILE A 331 -12.38 -9.40 -21.21
CA ILE A 331 -13.30 -8.88 -22.23
C ILE A 331 -12.55 -7.96 -23.20
N ALA A 332 -11.77 -7.03 -22.66
CA ALA A 332 -10.99 -6.10 -23.48
C ALA A 332 -9.97 -6.82 -24.38
N THR A 333 -9.30 -7.85 -23.87
CA THR A 333 -8.36 -8.70 -24.61
C THR A 333 -9.07 -9.33 -25.82
N MET A 334 -10.24 -9.92 -25.61
CA MET A 334 -11.06 -10.51 -26.68
C MET A 334 -11.50 -9.48 -27.72
N LEU A 335 -11.94 -8.29 -27.29
CA LEU A 335 -12.37 -7.22 -28.20
C LEU A 335 -11.24 -6.67 -29.07
N THR A 336 -10.00 -6.79 -28.62
CA THR A 336 -8.80 -6.36 -29.37
C THR A 336 -8.20 -7.45 -30.27
N GLY A 337 -8.87 -8.61 -30.40
CA GLY A 337 -8.44 -9.71 -31.27
C GLY A 337 -7.45 -10.68 -30.63
N PHE A 338 -7.11 -10.51 -29.36
CA PHE A 338 -6.30 -11.45 -28.60
C PHE A 338 -7.18 -12.58 -28.03
N GLY A 339 -6.62 -13.78 -27.87
CA GLY A 339 -7.32 -14.88 -27.23
C GLY A 339 -7.54 -14.62 -25.74
N ALA A 340 -8.73 -14.95 -25.21
CA ALA A 340 -9.03 -14.85 -23.78
C ALA A 340 -8.00 -15.61 -22.91
N GLY A 341 -7.46 -16.71 -23.44
CA GLY A 341 -6.40 -17.52 -22.83
C GLY A 341 -5.14 -16.73 -22.44
N ASN A 342 -4.86 -15.61 -23.10
CA ASN A 342 -3.67 -14.80 -22.81
C ASN A 342 -3.83 -13.95 -21.53
N MET A 343 -5.07 -13.77 -21.05
CA MET A 343 -5.42 -12.99 -19.85
C MET A 343 -5.99 -13.87 -18.73
N VAL A 344 -5.78 -15.19 -18.79
CA VAL A 344 -6.12 -16.14 -17.72
C VAL A 344 -5.00 -17.14 -17.56
N ASN A 345 -5.05 -17.95 -16.50
CA ASN A 345 -4.03 -18.96 -16.22
C ASN A 345 -2.60 -18.40 -16.19
N LEU A 346 -2.45 -17.14 -15.76
CA LEU A 346 -1.15 -16.47 -15.75
C LEU A 346 -0.19 -17.19 -14.80
N THR A 347 1.04 -17.39 -15.25
CA THR A 347 2.15 -17.97 -14.48
C THR A 347 3.18 -16.94 -14.04
N THR A 348 3.03 -15.70 -14.53
CA THR A 348 3.89 -14.55 -14.25
C THR A 348 3.03 -13.30 -14.03
N TRP A 349 3.67 -12.17 -13.75
CA TRP A 349 2.95 -10.89 -13.68
C TRP A 349 2.32 -10.52 -15.03
N VAL A 350 1.12 -9.95 -15.02
CA VAL A 350 0.32 -9.74 -16.25
C VAL A 350 1.09 -8.95 -17.32
N THR A 351 1.82 -7.90 -16.95
CA THR A 351 2.58 -7.09 -17.90
C THR A 351 3.87 -7.76 -18.39
N SER A 352 4.26 -8.87 -17.77
CA SER A 352 5.41 -9.69 -18.19
C SER A 352 5.00 -10.83 -19.14
N ASN A 353 3.71 -11.02 -19.42
CA ASN A 353 3.26 -12.05 -20.35
C ASN A 353 3.58 -11.66 -21.81
N PRO A 354 4.49 -12.38 -22.50
CA PRO A 354 4.87 -12.05 -23.87
C PRO A 354 3.72 -12.18 -24.88
N GLN A 355 2.69 -12.98 -24.58
CA GLN A 355 1.51 -13.17 -25.43
C GLN A 355 0.57 -11.96 -25.45
N LEU A 356 0.78 -10.99 -24.56
CA LEU A 356 0.04 -9.73 -24.49
C LEU A 356 0.84 -8.55 -25.07
N ARG A 357 1.99 -8.80 -25.71
CA ARG A 357 2.69 -7.73 -26.45
C ARG A 357 1.83 -7.25 -27.61
N GLY A 358 1.57 -5.94 -27.65
CA GLY A 358 0.67 -5.32 -28.62
C GLY A 358 -0.78 -5.19 -28.15
N TYR A 359 -1.14 -5.79 -27.01
CA TYR A 359 -2.43 -5.57 -26.34
C TYR A 359 -2.41 -4.30 -25.49
N GLY A 360 -3.57 -3.66 -25.36
CA GLY A 360 -3.83 -2.55 -24.45
C GLY A 360 -4.32 -1.30 -25.17
N PHE A 361 -4.49 -0.24 -24.39
CA PHE A 361 -5.12 1.01 -24.79
C PHE A 361 -4.24 2.21 -24.44
N SER A 362 -4.62 3.38 -24.98
CA SER A 362 -4.03 4.66 -24.63
C SER A 362 -4.39 5.06 -23.19
N LEU A 363 -3.55 5.90 -22.59
CA LEU A 363 -3.72 6.34 -21.21
C LEU A 363 -5.09 7.01 -20.91
N PRO A 364 -5.69 7.82 -21.82
CA PRO A 364 -7.04 8.35 -21.61
C PRO A 364 -8.11 7.25 -21.46
N VAL A 365 -8.02 6.16 -22.22
CA VAL A 365 -8.96 5.03 -22.10
C VAL A 365 -8.78 4.34 -20.75
N VAL A 366 -7.53 4.18 -20.28
CA VAL A 366 -7.23 3.65 -18.95
C VAL A 366 -7.89 4.49 -17.86
N TYR A 367 -7.86 5.82 -17.96
CA TYR A 367 -8.54 6.70 -17.01
C TYR A 367 -10.05 6.56 -17.03
N ILE A 368 -10.67 6.40 -18.20
CA ILE A 368 -12.10 6.14 -18.32
C ILE A 368 -12.46 4.82 -17.62
N LEU A 369 -11.72 3.74 -17.90
CA LEU A 369 -11.94 2.43 -17.28
C LEU A 369 -11.77 2.49 -15.77
N TRP A 370 -10.75 3.21 -15.29
CA TRP A 370 -10.54 3.45 -13.87
C TRP A 370 -11.74 4.16 -13.23
N VAL A 371 -12.25 5.23 -13.84
CA VAL A 371 -13.44 5.94 -13.35
C VAL A 371 -14.66 5.01 -13.32
N VAL A 372 -14.86 4.19 -14.37
CA VAL A 372 -15.94 3.20 -14.43
C VAL A 372 -15.85 2.20 -13.27
N ILE A 373 -14.65 1.66 -13.00
CA ILE A 373 -14.42 0.74 -11.88
C ILE A 373 -14.74 1.41 -10.53
N ILE A 374 -14.25 2.64 -10.31
CA ILE A 374 -14.50 3.37 -9.07
C ILE A 374 -15.99 3.66 -8.87
N VAL A 375 -16.68 4.15 -9.90
CA VAL A 375 -18.11 4.45 -9.84
C VAL A 375 -18.95 3.18 -9.66
N GLY A 376 -18.60 2.10 -10.36
CA GLY A 376 -19.29 0.81 -10.23
C GLY A 376 -19.15 0.16 -8.86
N LEU A 377 -17.99 0.32 -8.21
CA LEU A 377 -17.73 -0.24 -6.87
C LEU A 377 -18.27 0.62 -5.73
N TYR A 378 -18.52 1.92 -5.97
CA TYR A 378 -19.04 2.83 -4.95
C TYR A 378 -20.31 2.31 -4.23
N PRO A 379 -21.40 1.90 -4.91
CA PRO A 379 -22.62 1.42 -4.24
C PRO A 379 -22.37 0.16 -3.40
N LEU A 380 -21.49 -0.74 -3.84
CA LEU A 380 -21.11 -1.94 -3.09
C LEU A 380 -20.35 -1.57 -1.82
N CYS A 381 -19.37 -0.67 -1.93
CA CYS A 381 -18.62 -0.17 -0.78
C CYS A 381 -19.51 0.58 0.21
N LEU A 382 -20.48 1.35 -0.28
CA LEU A 382 -21.44 2.06 0.56
C LEU A 382 -22.31 1.10 1.36
N ARG A 383 -22.92 0.11 0.69
CA ARG A 383 -23.76 -0.92 1.33
C ARG A 383 -22.95 -1.73 2.34
N PHE A 384 -21.74 -2.16 1.97
CA PHE A 384 -20.88 -2.90 2.88
C PHE A 384 -20.41 -2.06 4.07
N SER A 385 -20.09 -0.77 3.87
CA SER A 385 -19.75 0.16 4.96
C SER A 385 -20.91 0.33 5.93
N GLN A 386 -22.14 0.49 5.44
CA GLN A 386 -23.35 0.60 6.29
C GLN A 386 -23.59 -0.70 7.06
N TYR A 387 -23.54 -1.84 6.37
CA TYR A 387 -23.67 -3.17 6.97
C TYR A 387 -22.62 -3.41 8.07
N LYS A 388 -21.36 -3.08 7.78
CA LYS A 388 -20.25 -3.23 8.73
C LYS A 388 -20.48 -2.37 9.97
N GLN A 389 -20.87 -1.11 9.81
CA GLN A 389 -21.14 -0.22 10.94
C GLN A 389 -22.29 -0.73 11.81
N ALA A 390 -23.37 -1.23 11.20
CA ALA A 390 -24.52 -1.77 11.92
C ALA A 390 -24.25 -3.10 12.64
N ASN A 391 -23.28 -3.90 12.18
CA ASN A 391 -23.10 -5.28 12.64
C ASN A 391 -21.76 -5.57 13.32
N GLN A 392 -20.77 -4.67 13.27
CA GLN A 392 -19.41 -4.93 13.78
C GLN A 392 -19.34 -5.27 15.28
N ALA A 393 -20.32 -4.85 16.08
CA ALA A 393 -20.39 -5.20 17.49
C ALA A 393 -20.73 -6.68 17.72
N ASN A 394 -21.54 -7.27 16.82
CA ASN A 394 -22.09 -8.61 16.97
C ASN A 394 -21.35 -9.65 16.10
N LYS A 395 -20.77 -9.23 14.96
CA LYS A 395 -20.14 -10.13 13.98
C LYS A 395 -18.64 -9.90 13.90
N LYS A 396 -17.86 -10.71 14.63
CA LYS A 396 -16.39 -10.60 14.72
C LYS A 396 -15.67 -10.66 13.38
N TRP A 397 -16.18 -11.43 12.41
CA TRP A 397 -15.55 -11.58 11.09
C TRP A 397 -15.45 -10.26 10.30
N LEU A 398 -16.34 -9.29 10.57
CA LEU A 398 -16.29 -7.96 9.91
C LEU A 398 -15.04 -7.15 10.25
N SER A 399 -14.35 -7.50 11.34
CA SER A 399 -13.10 -6.85 11.72
C SER A 399 -11.91 -7.22 10.82
N TYR A 400 -12.06 -8.28 10.02
CA TYR A 400 -11.06 -8.77 9.06
C TYR A 400 -11.18 -8.13 7.66
N PHE A 401 -12.24 -7.35 7.40
CA PHE A 401 -12.50 -6.62 6.14
C PHE A 401 -12.40 -5.10 6.29
#